data_AF-A0AAN6DV41-F1
#
_entry.id   AF-A0AAN6DV41-F1
#
_cell.length_a   1.000
_cell.length_b   1.000
_cell.length_c   1.000
_cell.angle_alpha   90.00
_cell.angle_beta   90.00
_cell.angle_gamma   90.00
#
_symmetry.space_group_name_H-M   'P 1'
#
loop_
_entity.id
_entity.type
_entity.pdbx_description
1 polymer ?
#
loop_
_entity_poly.entity_id
_entity_poly.type
_entity_poly.pdbx_seq_one_letter_code
_entity_poly.pdbx_strand_id
1 'polypeptide(L)'
;MGLKAKPELGIQFGAGGDTSAEDLEATGTSDPSKVIDLGKKFIEVRVEEMMIESEGITENVKSWRTDVIQAILRDLRSEKVMFEAADPPVFNWYVREFGIDVNLFVEHSQIVQLTCLRSGIWGMADNPAR
;
A
#
# COMPACT_ATOMS: atom_id res chain seq x y z
N MET A 1 25.17 -9.36 11.82
CA MET A 1 24.23 -9.91 10.81
C MET A 1 23.80 -8.75 9.94
N GLY A 2 24.18 -8.72 8.66
CA GLY A 2 23.95 -7.59 7.75
C GLY A 2 22.56 -7.59 7.10
N LEU A 3 21.52 -7.94 7.87
CA LEU A 3 20.13 -7.94 7.37
C LEU A 3 19.56 -6.53 7.43
N LYS A 4 18.75 -6.18 6.43
CA LYS A 4 18.01 -4.92 6.36
C LYS A 4 16.57 -5.18 6.81
N ALA A 5 16.12 -4.48 7.84
CA ALA A 5 14.75 -4.59 8.31
C ALA A 5 13.80 -3.82 7.38
N LYS A 6 12.63 -4.43 7.12
CA LYS A 6 11.51 -3.83 6.43
C LYS A 6 10.26 -4.07 7.28
N PRO A 7 9.94 -3.14 8.20
CA PRO A 7 8.78 -3.29 9.07
C PRO A 7 7.49 -3.16 8.27
N GLU A 8 6.46 -3.82 8.77
CA GLU A 8 5.11 -3.84 8.23
C GLU A 8 4.20 -2.99 9.13
N LEU A 9 3.33 -2.18 8.52
CA LEU A 9 2.44 -1.26 9.21
C LEU A 9 1.01 -1.43 8.68
N GLY A 10 0.14 -2.00 9.51
CA GLY A 10 -1.30 -2.05 9.30
C GLY A 10 -2.07 -0.91 9.97
N ILE A 11 -3.21 -0.51 9.39
CA ILE A 11 -4.11 0.49 9.96
C ILE A 11 -4.99 -0.08 11.09
N GLN A 12 -5.17 -1.41 11.13
CA GLN A 12 -5.97 -2.12 12.13
C GLN A 12 -5.11 -3.05 12.99
N PHE A 13 -5.53 -3.25 14.25
CA PHE A 13 -4.81 -4.05 15.23
C PHE A 13 -5.34 -5.50 15.19
N GLY A 14 -4.46 -6.46 14.83
CA GLY A 14 -4.82 -7.89 14.72
C GLY A 14 -4.81 -8.46 13.30
N ALA A 15 -4.39 -7.67 12.31
CA ALA A 15 -4.45 -8.00 10.89
C ALA A 15 -3.47 -9.12 10.51
N GLY A 16 -4.04 -10.29 10.30
CA GLY A 16 -3.35 -11.45 9.76
C GLY A 16 -4.30 -12.15 8.80
N GLY A 17 -4.79 -11.47 7.76
CA GLY A 17 -5.51 -12.03 6.61
C GLY A 17 -6.85 -12.73 6.87
N ASP A 18 -7.19 -13.03 8.12
CA ASP A 18 -8.40 -13.79 8.52
C ASP A 18 -9.54 -12.88 9.03
N THR A 19 -9.39 -11.55 8.94
CA THR A 19 -10.41 -10.61 9.43
C THR A 19 -11.41 -10.24 8.34
N SER A 20 -12.71 -10.50 8.57
CA SER A 20 -13.76 -10.14 7.61
C SER A 20 -13.99 -8.62 7.55
N ALA A 21 -14.50 -8.13 6.42
CA ALA A 21 -14.84 -6.71 6.27
C ALA A 21 -15.90 -6.26 7.30
N GLU A 22 -16.84 -7.13 7.66
CA GLU A 22 -17.83 -6.85 8.70
C GLU A 22 -17.19 -6.67 10.08
N ASP A 23 -16.22 -7.52 10.44
CA ASP A 23 -15.51 -7.44 11.73
C ASP A 23 -14.64 -6.17 11.81
N LEU A 24 -14.04 -5.78 10.68
CA LEU A 24 -13.26 -4.56 10.56
C LEU A 24 -14.14 -3.31 10.68
N GLU A 25 -15.31 -3.30 10.04
CA GLU A 25 -16.28 -2.21 10.20
C GLU A 25 -16.81 -2.11 11.65
N ALA A 26 -17.03 -3.24 12.31
CA ALA A 26 -17.48 -3.28 13.70
C ALA A 26 -16.41 -2.72 14.67
N THR A 27 -15.12 -2.84 14.30
CA THR A 27 -14.00 -2.25 15.04
C THR A 27 -13.90 -0.73 14.83
N GLY A 28 -14.60 -0.20 13.82
CA GLY A 28 -14.67 1.21 13.49
C GLY A 28 -13.58 1.67 12.50
N THR A 29 -13.82 2.83 11.89
CA THR A 29 -12.89 3.50 10.97
C THR A 29 -11.61 3.86 11.71
N SER A 30 -10.53 3.10 11.47
CA SER A 30 -9.23 3.39 12.07
C SER A 30 -8.60 4.64 11.46
N ASP A 31 -8.01 5.48 12.32
CA ASP A 31 -7.39 6.76 11.98
C ASP A 31 -5.98 6.54 11.38
N PRO A 32 -5.67 7.09 10.18
CA PRO A 32 -4.34 7.04 9.58
C PRO A 32 -3.19 7.55 10.47
N SER A 33 -3.49 8.44 11.43
CA SER A 33 -2.48 9.07 12.29
C SER A 33 -1.57 8.07 12.99
N LYS A 34 -2.11 6.91 13.40
CA LYS A 34 -1.34 5.85 14.07
C LYS A 34 -0.25 5.26 13.17
N VAL A 35 -0.59 4.90 11.94
CA VAL A 35 0.36 4.38 10.94
C VAL A 35 1.39 5.44 10.58
N ILE A 36 0.95 6.69 10.41
CA ILE A 36 1.84 7.80 10.07
C ILE A 36 2.86 8.05 11.19
N ASP A 37 2.41 8.11 12.44
CA ASP A 37 3.28 8.35 13.60
C ASP A 37 4.27 7.20 13.82
N LEU A 38 3.84 5.96 13.57
CA LEU A 38 4.73 4.81 13.60
C LEU A 38 5.76 4.86 12.45
N GLY A 39 5.33 5.22 11.25
CA GLY A 39 6.20 5.40 10.09
C GLY A 39 7.27 6.48 10.32
N LYS A 40 6.90 7.60 10.96
CA LYS A 40 7.85 8.66 11.36
C LYS A 40 8.93 8.11 12.29
N LYS A 41 8.57 7.31 13.29
CA LYS A 41 9.53 6.66 14.22
C LYS A 41 10.48 5.70 13.48
N PHE A 42 9.99 4.94 12.51
CA PHE A 42 10.83 4.04 11.72
C PHE A 42 11.81 4.79 10.81
N ILE A 43 11.40 5.94 10.26
CA ILE A 43 12.29 6.82 9.51
C ILE A 43 13.39 7.38 10.42
N GLU A 44 13.08 7.75 11.66
CA GLU A 44 14.08 8.24 12.64
C GLU A 44 15.17 7.19 12.93
N VAL A 45 14.80 5.91 13.01
CA VAL A 45 15.77 4.80 13.17
C VAL A 45 16.38 4.32 11.85
N ARG A 46 16.20 5.09 10.77
CA ARG A 46 16.82 4.91 9.44
C ARG A 46 16.48 3.59 8.75
N VAL A 47 15.24 3.13 8.89
CA VAL A 47 14.72 2.06 8.05
C VAL A 47 14.81 2.46 6.57
N GLU A 48 15.18 1.50 5.73
CA GLU A 48 15.33 1.73 4.29
C GLU A 48 13.97 1.95 3.65
N GLU A 49 13.03 1.06 3.94
CA GLU A 49 11.68 1.01 3.40
C GLU A 49 10.74 0.32 4.40
N MET A 50 9.48 0.72 4.41
CA MET A 50 8.41 0.15 5.22
C MET A 50 7.28 -0.37 4.33
N MET A 51 6.67 -1.49 4.69
CA MET A 51 5.50 -2.02 3.98
C MET A 51 4.22 -1.51 4.65
N ILE A 52 3.26 -1.04 3.85
CA ILE A 52 1.91 -0.68 4.29
C ILE A 52 0.97 -1.81 3.85
N GLU A 53 0.34 -2.45 4.83
CA GLU A 53 -0.60 -3.56 4.59
C GLU A 53 -1.87 -3.06 3.88
N SER A 54 -2.45 -3.93 3.06
CA SER A 54 -3.66 -3.62 2.30
C SER A 54 -4.94 -3.80 3.11
N GLU A 55 -4.93 -4.62 4.17
CA GLU A 55 -6.08 -4.89 5.05
C GLU A 55 -6.60 -3.60 5.70
N GLY A 56 -7.91 -3.35 5.58
CA GLY A 56 -8.54 -2.13 6.08
C GLY A 56 -8.31 -0.89 5.20
N ILE A 57 -7.56 -1.02 4.10
CA ILE A 57 -7.32 0.07 3.12
C ILE A 57 -7.91 -0.28 1.75
N THR A 58 -7.42 -1.34 1.12
CA THR A 58 -7.88 -1.85 -0.19
C THR A 58 -8.41 -3.27 -0.11
N GLU A 59 -8.06 -4.01 0.94
CA GLU A 59 -8.59 -5.34 1.26
C GLU A 59 -9.51 -5.27 2.48
N ASN A 60 -10.49 -6.18 2.56
CA ASN A 60 -11.46 -6.29 3.66
C ASN A 60 -12.22 -4.98 3.94
N VAL A 61 -12.52 -4.21 2.89
CA VAL A 61 -13.30 -2.97 2.94
C VAL A 61 -14.38 -2.93 1.86
N LYS A 62 -15.53 -2.32 2.15
CA LYS A 62 -16.60 -2.11 1.15
C LYS A 62 -16.25 -1.08 0.09
N SER A 63 -15.42 -0.10 0.45
CA SER A 63 -14.90 0.92 -0.44
C SER A 63 -13.46 1.23 -0.07
N TRP A 64 -12.59 1.35 -1.08
CA TRP A 64 -11.18 1.68 -0.86
C TRP A 64 -11.01 3.00 -0.09
N ARG A 65 -10.16 2.95 0.93
CA ARG A 65 -9.82 4.08 1.80
C ARG A 65 -8.66 4.88 1.21
N THR A 66 -8.89 5.47 0.04
CA THR A 66 -7.86 6.27 -0.66
C THR A 66 -7.43 7.50 0.15
N ASP A 67 -8.26 7.96 1.08
CA ASP A 67 -7.94 9.00 2.07
C ASP A 67 -6.76 8.60 2.97
N VAL A 68 -6.68 7.32 3.35
CA VAL A 68 -5.57 6.79 4.15
C VAL A 68 -4.27 6.83 3.37
N ILE A 69 -4.30 6.36 2.12
CA ILE A 69 -3.14 6.32 1.22
C ILE A 69 -2.60 7.74 0.98
N GLN A 70 -3.51 8.69 0.70
CA GLN A 70 -3.15 10.10 0.51
C GLN A 70 -2.58 10.73 1.78
N ALA A 71 -3.13 10.39 2.96
CA ALA A 71 -2.59 10.88 4.23
C ALA A 71 -1.17 10.34 4.49
N ILE A 72 -0.92 9.07 4.22
CA ILE A 72 0.40 8.45 4.32
C ILE A 72 1.39 9.14 3.40
N LEU A 73 1.06 9.31 2.12
CA LEU A 73 1.96 9.92 1.13
C LEU A 73 2.19 11.42 1.33
N ARG A 74 1.28 12.11 2.02
CA ARG A 74 1.46 13.51 2.42
C ARG A 74 2.49 13.66 3.54
N ASP A 75 2.47 12.74 4.50
CA ASP A 75 3.23 12.85 5.75
C ASP A 75 4.51 12.01 5.76
N LEU A 76 4.59 10.96 4.94
CA LEU A 76 5.75 10.09 4.76
C LEU A 76 6.27 10.20 3.32
N ARG A 77 7.59 10.05 3.18
CA ARG A 77 8.24 10.08 1.86
C ARG A 77 7.84 8.83 1.06
N SER A 78 7.43 9.00 -0.20
CA SER A 78 7.06 7.89 -1.09
C SER A 78 8.17 6.84 -1.22
N GLU A 79 9.44 7.27 -1.28
CA GLU A 79 10.59 6.34 -1.36
C GLU A 79 10.78 5.47 -0.10
N LYS A 80 10.11 5.81 1.00
CA LYS A 80 10.19 5.08 2.28
C LYS A 80 9.04 4.11 2.50
N VAL A 81 8.05 4.12 1.62
CA VAL A 81 6.86 3.29 1.75
C VAL A 81 6.74 2.37 0.53
N MET A 82 6.30 1.14 0.77
CA MET A 82 5.87 0.19 -0.24
C MET A 82 4.45 -0.24 0.12
N PHE A 83 3.49 -0.03 -0.78
CA PHE A 83 2.11 -0.44 -0.54
C PHE A 83 1.90 -1.87 -1.00
N GLU A 84 1.23 -2.66 -0.18
CA GLU A 84 0.68 -3.93 -0.63
C GLU A 84 -0.45 -3.69 -1.65
N ALA A 85 -0.35 -4.41 -2.76
CA ALA A 85 -1.34 -4.43 -3.82
C ALA A 85 -1.70 -5.89 -4.11
N ALA A 86 -2.67 -6.41 -3.34
CA ALA A 86 -3.04 -7.82 -3.33
C ALA A 86 -3.59 -8.33 -4.68
N ASP A 87 -4.16 -7.45 -5.51
CA ASP A 87 -4.76 -7.82 -6.80
C ASP A 87 -4.46 -6.83 -7.95
N PRO A 88 -4.74 -7.23 -9.21
CA PRO A 88 -4.50 -6.37 -10.37
C PRO A 88 -5.23 -5.03 -10.40
N PRO A 89 -6.53 -4.95 -10.05
CA PRO A 89 -7.19 -3.66 -9.86
C PRO A 89 -6.44 -2.70 -8.92
N VAL A 90 -5.90 -3.20 -7.81
CA VAL A 90 -5.20 -2.36 -6.82
C VAL A 90 -3.89 -1.81 -7.38
N PHE A 91 -2.99 -2.63 -7.93
CA PHE A 91 -1.74 -2.09 -8.48
C PHE A 91 -1.98 -1.20 -9.71
N ASN A 92 -3.01 -1.48 -10.52
CA ASN A 92 -3.39 -0.63 -11.64
C ASN A 92 -3.75 0.78 -11.15
N TRP A 93 -4.53 0.86 -10.08
CA TRP A 93 -4.91 2.13 -9.47
C TRP A 93 -3.68 2.87 -8.92
N TYR A 94 -2.80 2.21 -8.15
CA TYR A 94 -1.59 2.86 -7.63
C TYR A 94 -0.70 3.43 -8.73
N VAL A 95 -0.44 2.66 -9.80
CA VAL A 95 0.37 3.13 -10.93
C VAL A 95 -0.30 4.30 -11.65
N ARG A 96 -1.63 4.28 -11.77
CA ARG A 96 -2.37 5.38 -12.40
C ARG A 96 -2.32 6.67 -11.58
N GLU A 97 -2.53 6.57 -10.27
CA GLU A 97 -2.63 7.75 -9.40
C GLU A 97 -1.27 8.34 -9.01
N PHE A 98 -0.25 7.49 -8.85
CA PHE A 98 1.05 7.90 -8.30
C PHE A 98 2.23 7.68 -9.26
N GLY A 99 1.98 7.17 -10.46
CA GLY A 99 2.98 6.94 -11.49
C GLY A 99 3.65 5.57 -11.42
N ILE A 100 4.43 5.25 -12.46
CA ILE A 100 5.03 3.92 -12.67
C ILE A 100 6.08 3.54 -11.62
N ASP A 101 6.64 4.52 -10.90
CA ASP A 101 7.72 4.34 -9.92
C ASP A 101 7.21 4.11 -8.50
N VAL A 102 5.88 4.05 -8.28
CA VAL A 102 5.32 3.72 -6.97
C VAL A 102 5.81 2.35 -6.47
N ASN A 103 6.27 2.26 -5.22
CA ASN A 103 6.75 1.00 -4.66
C ASN A 103 5.57 0.11 -4.28
N LEU A 104 5.49 -1.08 -4.87
CA LEU A 104 4.40 -2.03 -4.64
C LEU A 104 4.93 -3.40 -4.20
N PHE A 105 4.27 -3.98 -3.21
CA PHE A 105 4.38 -5.39 -2.85
C PHE A 105 3.25 -6.15 -3.54
N VAL A 106 3.58 -7.09 -4.42
CA VAL A 106 2.62 -7.85 -5.23
C VAL A 106 2.93 -9.33 -5.18
N GLU A 107 1.92 -10.14 -5.47
CA GLU A 107 2.07 -11.58 -5.57
C GLU A 107 2.90 -11.98 -6.81
N HIS A 108 3.62 -13.09 -6.72
CA HIS A 108 4.62 -13.47 -7.73
C HIS A 108 4.02 -13.72 -9.12
N SER A 109 2.79 -14.23 -9.21
CA SER A 109 2.10 -14.48 -10.49
C SER A 109 1.68 -13.19 -11.20
N GLN A 110 1.59 -12.07 -10.48
CA GLN A 110 1.17 -10.78 -11.01
C GLN A 110 2.30 -9.95 -11.64
N ILE A 111 3.56 -10.36 -11.45
CA ILE A 111 4.76 -9.59 -11.85
C ILE A 111 4.75 -9.23 -13.35
N VAL A 112 4.35 -10.17 -14.22
CA VAL A 112 4.31 -9.92 -15.68
C VAL A 112 3.31 -8.82 -16.01
N GLN A 113 2.13 -8.85 -15.40
CA GLN A 113 1.08 -7.86 -15.65
C GLN A 113 1.50 -6.47 -15.16
N LEU A 114 2.05 -6.36 -13.94
CA LEU A 114 2.56 -5.10 -13.41
C LEU A 114 3.69 -4.53 -14.29
N THR A 115 4.59 -5.39 -14.78
CA THR A 115 5.69 -4.98 -15.67
C THR A 115 5.17 -4.43 -17.00
N CYS A 116 4.19 -5.10 -17.61
CA CYS A 116 3.54 -4.64 -18.84
C CYS A 116 2.84 -3.29 -18.65
N LEU A 117 2.18 -3.09 -17.51
CA LEU A 117 1.55 -1.82 -17.14
C LEU A 117 2.59 -0.70 -17.01
N ARG A 118 3.63 -0.89 -16.20
CA ARG A 118 4.71 0.12 -16.01
C ARG A 118 5.45 0.45 -17.30
N SER A 119 5.50 -0.49 -18.24
CA SER A 119 6.15 -0.31 -19.54
C SER A 119 5.26 0.39 -20.57
N GLY A 120 3.98 0.62 -20.26
CA GLY A 120 2.99 1.15 -21.21
C GLY A 120 2.67 0.19 -22.37
N ILE A 121 3.00 -1.10 -22.22
CA ILE A 121 2.74 -2.14 -23.22
C ILE A 121 1.29 -2.64 -23.10
N TRP A 122 0.72 -2.51 -21.90
CA TRP A 122 -0.65 -2.86 -21.60
C TRP A 122 -1.33 -1.69 -20.90
N GLY A 123 -2.26 -1.04 -21.58
CA GLY A 123 -3.13 -0.01 -21.01
C GLY A 123 -4.58 -0.43 -21.19
N MET A 124 -5.30 -0.64 -20.09
CA MET A 124 -6.74 -0.37 -20.11
C MET A 124 -6.88 1.14 -20.36
N ALA A 125 -7.88 1.56 -21.13
CA ALA A 125 -8.16 2.90 -21.71
C ALA A 125 -7.65 4.20 -21.02
N ASP A 126 -7.27 4.17 -19.75
CA ASP A 126 -6.75 5.28 -18.96
C ASP A 126 -5.23 5.11 -18.69
N ASN A 127 -4.39 5.35 -19.69
CA ASN A 127 -2.94 5.43 -19.49
C ASN A 127 -2.57 6.89 -19.15
N PRO A 128 -2.12 7.23 -17.92
CA PRO A 128 -1.55 8.54 -17.67
C PRO A 128 -0.20 8.60 -18.39
N ALA A 129 -0.02 9.65 -19.19
CA ALA A 129 1.17 9.86 -19.98
C ALA A 129 2.44 9.88 -19.09
N ARG A 130 3.54 9.37 -19.66
CA ARG A 130 4.91 9.48 -19.13
C ARG A 130 5.28 10.90 -18.71
#